data_AF-A0A6L5C3H3-F1
#
_entry.id   AF-A0A6L5C3H3-F1
#
_cell.length_a   1.000
_cell.length_b   1.000
_cell.length_c   1.000
_cell.angle_alpha   90.00
_cell.angle_beta   90.00
_cell.angle_gamma   90.00
#
_symmetry.space_group_name_H-M   'P 1'
#
loop_
_entity.id
_entity.type
_entity.pdbx_description
1 polymer ?
#
loop_
_entity_poly.entity_id
_entity_poly.type
_entity_poly.pdbx_seq_one_letter_code
_entity_poly.pdbx_strand_id
1 'polypeptide(L)' 'MRRREEFLNEAIKVHRAYEDATATLRQLLQDNKAESPEWVEGLARQRQALADWSELPLKYGDFDSED' A
#
# COMPACT_ATOMS: atom_id res chain seq x y z
N MET A 1 -21.34 -0.47 -11.54
CA MET A 1 -20.52 -1.63 -11.12
C MET A 1 -19.03 -1.49 -11.46
N ARG A 2 -18.65 -1.15 -12.70
CA ARG A 2 -17.22 -1.05 -13.13
C ARG A 2 -16.29 -0.23 -12.23
N ARG A 3 -16.75 0.95 -11.76
CA ARG A 3 -15.94 1.83 -10.89
C ARG A 3 -15.63 1.24 -9.51
N ARG A 4 -16.57 0.46 -8.95
CA ARG A 4 -16.38 -0.28 -7.69
C ARG A 4 -15.40 -1.43 -7.85
N GLU A 5 -15.48 -2.15 -8.97
CA GLU A 5 -14.51 -3.21 -9.30
C GLU A 5 -13.10 -2.65 -9.52
N GLU A 6 -12.98 -1.52 -10.21
CA GLU A 6 -11.72 -0.81 -10.40
C GLU A 6 -11.10 -0.38 -9.06
N PHE A 7 -11.91 0.19 -8.16
CA PHE A 7 -11.48 0.51 -6.80
C PHE A 7 -11.00 -0.71 -6.03
N LEU A 8 -11.78 -1.80 -6.01
CA LEU A 8 -11.38 -3.01 -5.28
C LEU A 8 -10.08 -3.58 -5.83
N ASN A 9 -9.91 -3.58 -7.15
CA ASN A 9 -8.69 -4.03 -7.79
C ASN A 9 -7.49 -3.16 -7.41
N GLU A 10 -7.62 -1.83 -7.36
CA GLU A 10 -6.55 -0.95 -6.92
C GLU A 10 -6.26 -1.06 -5.41
N ALA A 11 -7.30 -1.12 -4.57
CA ALA A 11 -7.17 -1.31 -3.13
C ALA A 11 -6.40 -2.61 -2.80
N ILE A 12 -6.72 -3.71 -3.49
CA ILE A 12 -5.99 -4.99 -3.33
C ILE A 12 -4.53 -4.84 -3.75
N LYS A 13 -4.24 -4.14 -4.86
CA LYS A 13 -2.85 -3.93 -5.32
C LYS A 13 -2.04 -3.11 -4.32
N VAL A 14 -2.60 -2.01 -3.83
CA VAL A 14 -1.95 -1.14 -2.84
C VAL A 14 -1.72 -1.89 -1.53
N HIS A 15 -2.71 -2.67 -1.09
CA HIS A 15 -2.57 -3.49 0.12
C HIS A 15 -1.45 -4.52 -0.02
N ARG A 16 -1.38 -5.25 -1.14
CA ARG A 16 -0.28 -6.21 -1.39
C ARG A 16 1.08 -5.52 -1.41
N ALA A 17 1.19 -4.36 -2.03
CA ALA A 17 2.44 -3.60 -2.05
C ALA A 17 2.90 -3.22 -0.62
N TYR A 18 1.96 -2.86 0.26
CA TYR A 18 2.24 -2.62 1.67
C TYR A 18 2.69 -3.90 2.40
N GLU A 19 2.02 -5.02 2.18
CA GLU A 19 2.36 -6.31 2.78
C GLU A 19 3.76 -6.78 2.37
N ASP A 20 4.10 -6.69 1.08
CA ASP A 20 5.41 -7.08 0.53
C ASP A 20 6.54 -6.23 1.10
N ALA A 21 6.34 -4.90 1.19
CA ALA A 21 7.30 -4.01 1.82
C ALA A 21 7.47 -4.33 3.32
N THR A 22 6.37 -4.62 4.01
CA THR A 22 6.38 -5.00 5.43
C THR A 22 7.10 -6.33 5.66
N ALA A 23 6.89 -7.33 4.80
CA ALA A 23 7.58 -8.62 4.86
C ALA A 23 9.09 -8.44 4.66
N THR A 24 9.49 -7.61 3.68
CA THR A 24 10.90 -7.26 3.44
C THR A 24 11.53 -6.60 4.67
N LEU A 25 10.86 -5.61 5.27
CA LEU A 25 11.33 -4.95 6.47
C LEU A 25 11.46 -5.94 7.65
N ARG A 26 10.48 -6.83 7.85
CA ARG A 26 10.57 -7.86 8.90
C ARG A 26 11.78 -8.78 8.70
N GLN A 27 12.04 -9.19 7.46
CA GLN A 27 13.22 -10.01 7.15
C GLN A 27 14.52 -9.26 7.46
N LEU A 28 14.63 -8.00 7.01
CA LEU A 28 15.80 -7.18 7.28
C LEU A 28 16.01 -6.94 8.78
N LEU A 29 14.93 -6.79 9.55
CA LEU A 29 15.01 -6.68 11.01
C LEU A 29 15.58 -7.96 11.64
N GLN A 30 15.10 -9.13 11.20
CA GLN A 30 15.59 -10.43 11.67
C GLN A 30 17.07 -10.64 11.33
N ASP A 31 17.52 -10.10 10.19
CA ASP A 31 18.90 -10.17 9.73
C ASP A 31 19.80 -9.08 10.37
N ASN A 32 19.29 -8.27 11.31
CA ASN A 32 19.96 -7.11 11.92
C ASN A 32 20.41 -6.05 10.89
N LYS A 33 19.63 -5.85 9.82
CA LYS A 33 19.87 -4.88 8.74
C LYS A 33 18.93 -3.67 8.81
N ALA A 34 18.44 -3.30 9.99
CA ALA A 34 17.47 -2.21 10.16
C ALA A 34 18.01 -0.79 9.86
N GLU A 35 19.28 -0.66 9.48
CA GLU A 35 19.91 0.60 9.05
C GLU A 35 20.53 0.50 7.64
N SER A 36 20.27 -0.61 6.93
CA SER A 36 20.83 -0.82 5.60
C SER A 36 20.10 0.01 4.53
N PRO A 37 20.71 0.25 3.36
CA PRO A 37 20.03 0.89 2.24
C PRO A 37 18.71 0.21 1.87
N GLU A 38 18.67 -1.13 1.92
CA GLU A 38 17.47 -1.93 1.65
C GLU A 38 16.35 -1.67 2.67
N TRP A 39 16.69 -1.37 3.92
CA TRP A 39 15.71 -0.97 4.93
C TRP A 39 15.08 0.38 4.59
N VAL A 40 15.89 1.35 4.17
CA VAL A 40 15.41 2.67 3.75
C VAL A 40 14.49 2.53 2.53
N GLU A 41 14.86 1.71 1.55
CA GLU A 41 14.02 1.41 0.40
C GLU A 41 12.70 0.72 0.79
N GLY A 42 12.75 -0.27 1.69
CA GLY A 42 11.57 -0.95 2.20
C GLY A 42 10.60 0.01 2.91
N LEU A 43 11.14 0.91 3.75
CA LEU A 43 10.36 1.95 4.41
C LEU A 43 9.76 2.94 3.40
N ALA A 44 10.52 3.34 2.38
CA ALA A 44 10.01 4.21 1.33
C ALA A 44 8.84 3.57 0.57
N ARG A 45 8.95 2.29 0.20
CA ARG A 45 7.87 1.53 -0.46
C ARG A 45 6.64 1.38 0.43
N GLN A 46 6.83 1.09 1.72
CA GLN A 46 5.73 1.00 2.69
C GLN A 46 5.00 2.34 2.83
N ARG A 47 5.74 3.45 2.93
CA ARG A 47 5.17 4.80 2.99
C ARG A 47 4.44 5.19 1.71
N GLN A 48 4.97 4.82 0.55
CA GLN A 48 4.31 5.07 -0.73
C GLN A 48 2.97 4.31 -0.81
N ALA A 49 2.94 3.03 -0.43
CA ALA A 49 1.70 2.26 -0.43
C ALA A 49 0.64 2.86 0.52
N LEU A 50 1.04 3.41 1.67
CA LEU A 50 0.12 4.13 2.56
C LEU A 50 -0.40 5.44 1.94
N ALA A 51 0.46 6.18 1.25
CA ALA A 51 0.06 7.38 0.52
C ALA A 51 -0.96 7.03 -0.59
N ASP A 52 -0.65 6.03 -1.42
CA ASP A 52 -1.53 5.53 -2.47
C ASP A 52 -2.89 5.09 -1.89
N TRP A 53 -2.88 4.39 -0.75
CA TRP A 53 -4.12 3.97 -0.07
C TRP A 53 -4.98 5.17 0.34
N SER A 54 -4.35 6.21 0.90
CA SER A 54 -5.04 7.42 1.33
C SER A 54 -5.66 8.23 0.18
N GLU A 55 -5.14 8.07 -1.03
CA GLU A 55 -5.65 8.73 -2.24
C GLU A 55 -6.82 7.97 -2.90
N LEU A 56 -7.01 6.68 -2.60
CA LEU A 56 -8.08 5.88 -3.22
C LEU A 56 -9.49 6.48 -3.03
N PRO A 57 -9.89 6.94 -1.82
CA PRO A 57 -11.20 7.59 -1.65
C PRO A 57 -11.34 8.88 -2.46
N LEU A 58 -10.26 9.66 -2.61
CA LEU A 58 -10.26 10.87 -3.41
C LEU A 58 -10.43 10.57 -4.90
N LYS A 59 -9.78 9.50 -5.38
CA LYS A 59 -9.81 9.08 -6.78
C LYS A 59 -11.15 8.48 -7.19
N TYR A 60 -11.75 7.67 -6.32
CA TYR A 60 -12.97 6.94 -6.65
C TYR A 60 -14.25 7.61 -6.16
N GLY A 61 -14.15 8.54 -5.20
CA GLY A 61 -15.29 9.17 -4.55
C GLY A 61 -16.02 8.22 -3.61
N ASP A 62 -17.12 8.70 -3.04
CA ASP A 62 -18.01 7.85 -2.25
C ASP A 62 -18.82 6.94 -3.19
N PHE A 63 -18.98 5.67 -2.81
CA PHE A 63 -19.82 4.74 -3.56
C PHE A 63 -21.28 4.78 -3.10
N ASP A 64 -21.54 5.47 -1.98
CA ASP A 64 -22.85 5.55 -1.32
C ASP A 64 -23.67 6.77 -1.76
N SER A 65 -23.50 7.27 -2.99
CA SER A 65 -24.51 8.17 -3.56
C SER A 65 -25.77 7.35 -3.90
N GLU A 66 -26.58 7.08 -2.88
CA GLU A 66 -27.98 6.65 -3.01
C GLU A 66 -28.76 7.79 -3.68
N ASP A 67 -29.19 7.57 -4.93
CA ASP A 67 -30.31 8.26 -5.57
C ASP A 67 -31.58 7.41 -5.37
#